data_AF-W0RGI4-F1
#
_entry.id   AF-W0RGI4-F1
#
_cell.length_a   1.000
_cell.length_b   1.000
_cell.length_c   1.000
_cell.angle_alpha   90.00
_cell.angle_beta   90.00
_cell.angle_gamma   90.00
#
_symmetry.space_group_name_H-M   'P 1'
#
loop_
_entity.id
_entity.type
_entity.pdbx_description
1 polymer ?
#
loop_
_entity_poly.entity_id
_entity_poly.type
_entity_poly.pdbx_seq_one_letter_code
_entity_poly.pdbx_strand_id
1 'polypeptide(L)'
;MIEITLQEGDRLEWALKSFKRKVIQSGLFAELRRRRHYVKPSEARALKDELALRRARAAARRAARLRGRRAASRSPRHDAH
;
A
#
# COMPACT_ATOMS: atom_id res chain seq x y z
N MET A 1 -6.14 -15.67 9.42
CA MET A 1 -6.18 -15.16 10.81
C MET A 1 -5.00 -14.22 11.00
N ILE A 2 -5.14 -13.13 11.76
CA ILE A 2 -4.05 -12.18 11.99
C ILE A 2 -3.43 -12.53 13.33
N GLU A 3 -2.15 -12.88 13.33
CA GLU A 3 -1.44 -13.32 14.52
C GLU A 3 -0.01 -12.78 14.56
N ILE A 4 0.58 -12.80 15.76
CA ILE A 4 1.99 -12.47 16.00
C ILE A 4 2.50 -13.45 17.03
N THR A 5 3.64 -14.05 16.72
CA THR A 5 4.41 -14.86 17.63
C THR A 5 5.38 -13.96 18.39
N LEU A 6 5.41 -14.08 19.72
CA LEU A 6 6.33 -13.37 20.59
C LEU A 6 7.39 -14.34 21.12
N GLN A 7 8.59 -13.82 21.34
CA GLN A 7 9.69 -14.52 21.99
C GLN A 7 9.95 -13.97 23.40
N GLU A 8 10.71 -14.72 24.18
CA GLU A 8 11.06 -14.36 25.54
C GLU A 8 11.94 -13.08 25.53
N GLY A 9 11.44 -12.01 26.15
CA GLY A 9 12.07 -10.68 26.13
C GLY A 9 11.40 -9.66 25.19
N ASP A 10 10.39 -10.06 24.41
CA ASP A 10 9.62 -9.12 23.59
C ASP A 10 8.76 -8.19 24.45
N ARG A 11 8.76 -6.90 24.09
CA ARG A 11 7.94 -5.89 24.75
C ARG A 11 6.50 -5.98 24.24
N LEU A 12 5.53 -6.03 25.16
CA LEU A 12 4.09 -6.04 24.84
C LEU A 12 3.68 -4.89 23.90
N GLU A 13 4.20 -3.68 24.12
CA GLU A 13 3.93 -2.51 23.27
C GLU A 13 4.35 -2.72 21.81
N TRP A 14 5.45 -3.43 21.59
CA TRP A 14 5.89 -3.78 20.25
C TRP A 14 4.91 -4.76 19.59
N ALA A 15 4.45 -5.77 20.35
CA ALA A 15 3.47 -6.73 19.88
C ALA A 15 2.18 -6.04 19.41
N LEU A 16 1.62 -5.16 20.23
CA LEU A 16 0.40 -4.41 19.94
C LEU A 16 0.56 -3.53 18.70
N LYS A 17 1.69 -2.83 18.57
CA LYS A 17 1.98 -1.99 17.40
C LYS A 17 2.11 -2.81 16.13
N SER A 18 2.82 -3.94 16.20
CA SER A 18 2.95 -4.89 15.09
C SER A 18 1.60 -5.49 14.69
N PHE A 19 0.72 -5.72 15.65
CA PHE A 19 -0.62 -6.28 15.41
C PHE A 19 -1.48 -5.30 14.68
N LYS A 20 -1.54 -4.08 15.19
CA LYS A 20 -2.24 -2.98 14.54
C LYS A 20 -1.77 -2.78 13.11
N ARG A 21 -0.45 -2.85 12.85
CA ARG A 21 0.10 -2.80 11.49
C ARG A 21 -0.39 -3.96 10.61
N LYS A 22 -0.32 -5.21 11.10
CA LYS A 22 -0.81 -6.37 10.34
C LYS A 22 -2.32 -6.28 10.05
N VAL A 23 -3.13 -5.83 11.02
CA VAL A 23 -4.57 -5.59 10.83
C VAL A 23 -4.82 -4.56 9.75
N ILE A 24 -4.13 -3.42 9.78
CA ILE A 24 -4.28 -2.37 8.77
C ILE A 24 -3.84 -2.88 7.39
N GLN A 25 -2.69 -3.57 7.33
CA GLN A 25 -2.13 -4.10 6.08
C GLN A 25 -3.01 -5.17 5.44
N SER A 26 -3.67 -6.00 6.26
CA SER A 26 -4.61 -7.01 5.77
C SER A 26 -5.83 -6.41 5.05
N GLY A 27 -6.13 -5.13 5.30
CA GLY A 27 -7.32 -4.48 4.74
C GLY A 27 -8.62 -4.94 5.39
N LEU A 28 -8.58 -5.67 6.52
CA LEU A 28 -9.75 -6.22 7.21
C LEU A 28 -10.85 -5.17 7.43
N PHE A 29 -10.50 -3.98 7.91
CA PHE A 29 -11.48 -2.90 8.12
C PHE A 29 -12.13 -2.38 6.82
N ALA A 30 -11.42 -2.43 5.70
CA ALA A 30 -11.99 -2.05 4.40
C ALA A 30 -12.94 -3.14 3.90
N GLU A 31 -12.58 -4.40 4.10
CA GLU A 31 -13.42 -5.54 3.77
C GLU A 31 -14.70 -5.58 4.61
N LEU A 32 -14.58 -5.39 5.93
CA LEU A 32 -15.73 -5.29 6.83
C LEU A 32 -16.68 -4.19 6.37
N ARG A 33 -16.17 -3.00 6.04
CA ARG A 33 -16.98 -1.90 5.50
C ARG A 33 -17.66 -2.27 4.18
N ARG A 34 -16.97 -2.93 3.25
CA ARG A 34 -17.53 -3.38 1.97
C ARG A 34 -18.64 -4.42 2.15
N ARG A 35 -18.53 -5.28 3.17
CA ARG A 35 -19.47 -6.37 3.46
C ARG A 35 -20.65 -5.96 4.35
N ARG A 36 -20.72 -4.71 4.84
CA ARG A 36 -21.84 -4.25 5.71
C ARG A 36 -23.21 -4.33 5.04
N HIS A 37 -23.26 -4.19 3.72
CA HIS A 37 -24.48 -4.26 2.92
C HIS A 37 -24.27 -5.14 1.70
N TYR A 38 -25.33 -5.77 1.21
CA TYR A 38 -25.29 -6.50 -0.04
C TYR A 38 -25.08 -5.51 -1.20
N VAL A 39 -24.09 -5.80 -2.04
CA VAL A 39 -23.82 -5.06 -3.28
C VAL A 39 -24.02 -6.03 -4.42
N LYS A 40 -24.74 -5.60 -5.46
CA LYS A 40 -24.98 -6.47 -6.61
C LYS A 40 -23.65 -6.83 -7.29
N PRO A 41 -23.51 -8.05 -7.84
CA PRO A 41 -22.26 -8.49 -8.46
C PRO A 41 -21.77 -7.57 -9.58
N SER A 42 -22.67 -6.95 -10.34
CA SER A 42 -22.35 -5.98 -11.40
C SER A 42 -21.70 -4.71 -10.84
N GLU A 43 -22.28 -4.12 -9.81
CA GLU A 43 -21.77 -2.92 -9.13
C GLU A 43 -20.41 -3.20 -8.45
N ALA A 44 -20.27 -4.38 -7.85
CA ALA A 44 -19.01 -4.81 -7.25
C ALA A 44 -17.89 -4.97 -8.28
N ARG A 45 -18.21 -5.46 -9.49
CA ARG A 45 -17.26 -5.55 -10.62
C ARG A 45 -16.85 -4.15 -11.09
N ALA A 46 -17.81 -3.26 -11.35
CA ALA A 46 -17.54 -1.89 -11.78
C ALA A 46 -16.64 -1.14 -10.78
N LEU A 47 -16.93 -1.24 -9.48
CA LEU A 47 -16.12 -0.63 -8.42
C LEU A 47 -14.69 -1.20 -8.38
N LYS A 48 -14.53 -2.51 -8.58
CA LYS A 48 -13.22 -3.17 -8.61
C LYS A 48 -12.37 -2.65 -9.77
N ASP A 49 -12.97 -2.55 -10.95
CA ASP A 49 -12.28 -2.11 -12.17
C ASP A 49 -11.84 -0.65 -12.06
N GLU A 50 -12.72 0.22 -11.53
CA GLU A 50 -12.39 1.62 -11.27
C GLU A 50 -11.22 1.74 -10.27
N LEU A 51 -11.25 0.98 -9.17
CA LEU A 51 -10.17 0.96 -8.19
C LEU A 51 -8.84 0.47 -8.78
N ALA A 52 -8.88 -0.52 -9.68
CA ALA A 52 -7.69 -1.01 -10.39
C ALA A 52 -7.09 0.07 -11.29
N LEU A 53 -7.93 0.76 -12.07
CA LEU A 53 -7.50 1.88 -12.93
C LEU A 53 -6.90 3.03 -12.10
N ARG A 54 -7.53 3.39 -10.98
CA ARG A 54 -7.01 4.43 -10.06
C ARG A 54 -5.64 4.04 -9.50
N ARG A 55 -5.45 2.78 -9.10
CA ARG A 55 -4.16 2.26 -8.61
C ARG A 55 -3.09 2.27 -9.68
N ALA A 56 -3.40 1.84 -10.90
CA ALA A 56 -2.47 1.86 -12.03
C ALA A 56 -1.99 3.29 -12.33
N ARG A 57 -2.91 4.26 -12.36
CA ARG A 57 -2.58 5.69 -12.53
C ARG A 57 -1.68 6.22 -11.41
N ALA A 58 -1.97 5.87 -10.16
CA ALA A 58 -1.15 6.27 -9.03
C ALA A 58 0.27 5.66 -9.07
N ALA A 59 0.39 4.39 -9.47
CA ALA A 59 1.67 3.71 -9.63
C ALA A 59 2.51 4.34 -10.75
N ALA A 60 1.90 4.62 -11.92
CA ALA A 60 2.57 5.30 -13.02
C ALA A 60 3.09 6.68 -12.62
N ARG A 61 2.29 7.49 -11.91
CA ARG A 61 2.71 8.80 -11.38
C ARG A 61 3.90 8.67 -10.42
N ARG A 62 3.89 7.68 -9.52
CA ARG A 62 5.00 7.40 -8.61
C ARG A 62 6.27 7.00 -9.37
N ALA A 63 6.16 6.12 -10.37
CA ALA A 63 7.27 5.71 -11.21
C ALA A 63 7.87 6.88 -11.99
N ALA A 64 7.03 7.76 -12.56
CA ALA A 64 7.48 8.96 -13.25
C ALA A 64 8.23 9.92 -12.31
N ARG A 65 7.74 10.14 -11.09
CA ARG A 65 8.44 10.94 -10.07
C ARG A 65 9.81 10.36 -9.69
N LEU A 66 9.89 9.04 -9.53
CA LEU A 66 11.16 8.36 -9.23
C LEU A 66 12.14 8.44 -10.40
N ARG A 67 11.67 8.29 -11.64
CA ARG A 67 12.49 8.46 -12.85
C ARG A 67 13.00 9.89 -13.00
N GLY A 68 12.14 10.90 -12.82
CA GLY A 68 12.53 12.31 -12.86
C GLY A 68 13.54 12.68 -11.77
N ARG A 69 13.38 12.13 -10.56
CA ARG A 69 14.32 12.35 -9.44
C ARG A 69 15.68 11.66 -9.68
N ARG A 70 15.70 10.48 -10.32
CA ARG A 70 16.95 9.82 -10.77
C ARG A 70 17.65 10.58 -11.89
N ALA A 71 16.89 11.16 -12.83
CA ALA A 71 17.44 11.99 -13.90
C ALA A 71 18.07 13.27 -13.34
N ALA A 72 17.40 13.93 -12.38
CA ALA A 72 17.94 15.12 -11.69
C ALA A 72 19.21 14.84 -10.87
N SER A 73 19.41 13.61 -10.37
CA SER A 73 20.64 13.21 -9.66
C SER A 73 21.82 12.83 -10.59
N ARG A 74 21.58 12.68 -11.90
CA ARG A 74 22.62 12.44 -12.92
C ARG A 74 22.85 13.73 -13.72
N SER A 75 23.34 14.77 -13.06
CA SER A 75 23.92 15.91 -13.79
C SER A 75 25.32 15.49 -14.31
N PRO A 76 25.67 15.69 -15.58
CA PRO A 76 27.01 15.41 -16.09
C PRO A 76 27.99 16.38 -15.41
N ARG A 77 28.99 15.85 -14.70
CA ARG A 77 30.12 16.68 -14.26
C ARG A 77 30.91 17.06 -15.51
N HIS A 78 31.22 18.35 -15.61
CA HIS A 78 32.03 18.97 -16.65
C HIS A 78 33.27 18.15 -16.99
N ASP A 79 33.37 17.66 -18.24
CA ASP A 79 34.65 17.40 -18.86
C ASP A 79 35.18 18.75 -19.36
N ALA A 80 36.00 19.39 -18.52
CA ALA A 80 36.78 20.56 -18.89
C ALA A 80 38.25 20.16 -18.84
N HIS A 81 38.89 20.02 -20.01
CA HIS A 81 40.32 20.24 -20.25
C HIS A 81 40.58 20.37 -21.74
#